data_AF-F0Y881-F1
#
_entry.id   AF-F0Y881-F1
#
_cell.length_a   1.000
_cell.length_b   1.000
_cell.length_c   1.000
_cell.angle_alpha   90.00
_cell.angle_beta   90.00
_cell.angle_gamma   90.00
#
_symmetry.space_group_name_H-M   'P 1'
#
loop_
_entity.id
_entity.type
_entity.pdbx_description
1 polymer ?
#
loop_
_entity_poly.entity_id
_entity_poly.type
_entity_poly.pdbx_seq_one_letter_code
_entity_poly.pdbx_strand_id
1 'polypeptide(L)'
;MSVKASGSMMTSGSHETAVQLDALHKAQIYYTKKIENERLRLHQVEKKLDRMRKTILEFKKQVGGEWKRREVSIRTQRESVRLESALQTVKEKHDRLQHKIKTLAVEINNKRREKIQHERVTAKAEKSLARRRQQLANLNRALQETEEEREQAGRQCEALKGEIIDEMEQFNDRVSSTHNSIVAATGQCGLSSAASAGAAPSSKGGAKGGGSGGGKDRAFLTQERSKQPEVDLQQEVNKAYWVVAKTRMDLTKQIERKEELHSAFDKICSETKTHVDPSADPALKGKHPLEGLVPLLLKSEEENYLVFRTINELNQELETLELEKVSLEDDMEQRALANEDRLHQEENMKKELGAQLATSEATEKTHEDQHRANEQSLISASEAVTTIFHKLGCGEIPSGEALVATGLTERNVEQFLGLIEDQLVEVLQLDAHLTASRGNEDPTRPKTPKFNRDGKRMPAMTLPDLLHQPQLDASLSAPFDDATDESPDDAAFAAPIDPSKLLNSLKSGAVDDGKGRNDTAKGHVFNSRIVSLRPKSQVVAVGPQR
;
A
#
# COMPACT_ATOMS: atom_id res chain seq x y z
N MET A 1 103.99 104.17 -38.62
CA MET A 1 104.05 103.03 -37.68
C MET A 1 102.84 103.15 -36.76
N SER A 2 101.80 102.34 -37.00
CA SER A 2 101.46 101.14 -36.21
C SER A 2 100.92 101.52 -34.80
N VAL A 3 99.75 101.14 -34.30
CA VAL A 3 98.72 100.19 -34.76
C VAL A 3 97.48 100.33 -33.84
N LYS A 4 96.29 100.04 -34.40
CA LYS A 4 95.03 99.52 -33.80
C LYS A 4 94.16 100.37 -32.86
N ALA A 5 93.03 100.73 -33.44
CA ALA A 5 91.70 100.74 -32.82
C ALA A 5 91.20 99.31 -32.52
N SER A 6 90.60 99.11 -31.34
CA SER A 6 89.68 98.02 -31.04
C SER A 6 89.05 98.28 -29.67
N GLY A 7 87.79 98.73 -29.65
CA GLY A 7 87.08 99.01 -28.41
C GLY A 7 85.68 99.53 -28.65
N SER A 8 84.78 98.68 -29.14
CA SER A 8 83.32 98.80 -29.00
C SER A 8 82.68 97.71 -29.86
N MET A 9 81.99 96.73 -29.24
CA MET A 9 80.99 95.79 -29.79
C MET A 9 81.03 94.44 -29.05
N MET A 10 80.60 94.37 -27.78
CA MET A 10 80.31 93.09 -27.10
C MET A 10 79.25 93.24 -25.98
N THR A 11 78.11 93.90 -26.24
CA THR A 11 77.01 94.00 -25.24
C THR A 11 75.61 93.68 -25.77
N SER A 12 75.42 93.37 -27.07
CA SER A 12 74.10 93.08 -27.65
C SER A 12 73.65 91.61 -27.48
N GLY A 13 74.56 90.63 -27.45
CA GLY A 13 74.21 89.21 -27.31
C GLY A 13 73.68 88.80 -25.92
N SER A 14 74.07 89.53 -24.87
CA SER A 14 73.60 89.25 -23.50
C SER A 14 72.17 89.72 -23.24
N HIS A 15 71.69 90.74 -23.96
CA HIS A 15 70.32 91.24 -23.79
C HIS A 15 69.29 90.34 -24.51
N GLU A 16 69.63 89.81 -25.68
CA GLU A 16 68.73 88.92 -26.44
C GLU A 16 68.56 87.56 -25.77
N THR A 17 69.64 87.00 -25.23
CA THR A 17 69.61 85.78 -24.40
C THR A 17 68.86 85.99 -23.09
N ALA A 18 68.97 87.16 -22.45
CA ALA A 18 68.17 87.50 -21.27
C ALA A 18 66.66 87.60 -21.56
N VAL A 19 66.27 88.17 -22.71
CA VAL A 19 64.86 88.23 -23.15
C VAL A 19 64.30 86.85 -23.47
N GLN A 20 65.09 85.98 -24.10
CA GLN A 20 64.71 84.58 -24.36
C GLN A 20 64.57 83.78 -23.06
N LEU A 21 65.48 83.99 -22.09
CA LEU A 21 65.37 83.38 -20.76
C LEU A 21 64.11 83.84 -20.01
N ASP A 22 63.76 85.12 -20.07
CA ASP A 22 62.52 85.63 -19.44
C ASP A 22 61.26 85.07 -20.13
N ALA A 23 61.26 84.93 -21.46
CA ALA A 23 60.17 84.29 -22.19
C ALA A 23 60.03 82.79 -21.83
N LEU A 24 61.14 82.07 -21.69
CA LEU A 24 61.17 80.68 -21.23
C LEU A 24 60.69 80.54 -19.78
N HIS A 25 61.12 81.42 -18.88
CA HIS A 25 60.64 81.44 -17.50
C HIS A 25 59.13 81.73 -17.43
N LYS A 26 58.61 82.68 -18.23
CA LYS A 26 57.17 82.95 -18.32
C LYS A 26 56.40 81.76 -18.86
N ALA A 27 56.91 81.09 -19.89
CA ALA A 27 56.32 79.86 -20.43
C ALA A 27 56.34 78.72 -19.40
N GLN A 28 57.45 78.55 -18.67
CA GLN A 28 57.57 77.57 -17.59
C GLN A 28 56.55 77.82 -16.49
N ILE A 29 56.44 79.06 -15.97
CA ILE A 29 55.44 79.43 -14.96
C ILE A 29 54.02 79.18 -15.48
N TYR A 30 53.73 79.50 -16.74
CA TYR A 30 52.43 79.25 -17.35
C TYR A 30 52.08 77.76 -17.40
N TYR A 31 53.01 76.91 -17.88
CA TYR A 31 52.79 75.47 -17.94
C TYR A 31 52.72 74.83 -16.55
N THR A 32 53.52 75.28 -15.58
CA THR A 32 53.42 74.83 -14.18
C THR A 32 52.03 75.12 -13.62
N LYS A 33 51.51 76.34 -13.77
CA LYS A 33 50.14 76.69 -13.34
C LYS A 33 49.08 75.87 -14.06
N LYS A 34 49.27 75.58 -15.35
CA LYS A 34 48.34 74.74 -16.13
C LYS A 34 48.35 73.29 -15.65
N ILE A 35 49.53 72.73 -15.35
CA ILE A 35 49.69 71.39 -14.78
C ILE A 35 49.03 71.31 -13.40
N GLU A 36 49.24 72.32 -12.54
CA GLU A 36 48.61 72.40 -11.23
C GLU A 36 47.08 72.45 -11.34
N ASN A 37 46.53 73.25 -12.25
CA ASN A 37 45.09 73.31 -12.49
C ASN A 37 44.51 71.97 -13.00
N GLU A 38 45.21 71.28 -13.90
CA GLU A 38 44.78 69.96 -14.37
C GLU A 38 44.89 68.90 -13.27
N ARG A 39 45.91 68.95 -12.40
CA ARG A 39 46.00 68.09 -11.21
C ARG A 39 44.82 68.30 -10.27
N LEU A 40 44.43 69.56 -10.01
CA LEU A 40 43.25 69.87 -9.21
C LEU A 40 41.96 69.34 -9.85
N ARG A 41 41.83 69.48 -11.17
CA ARG A 41 40.68 68.96 -11.92
C ARG A 41 40.60 67.43 -11.87
N LEU A 42 41.73 66.74 -12.06
CA LEU A 42 41.83 65.28 -11.93
C LEU A 42 41.40 64.83 -10.53
N HIS A 43 41.92 65.47 -9.49
CA HIS A 43 41.56 65.16 -8.10
C HIS A 43 40.05 65.33 -7.84
N GLN A 44 39.41 66.37 -8.41
CA GLN A 44 37.96 66.55 -8.29
C GLN A 44 37.16 65.45 -9.01
N VAL A 45 37.64 64.99 -10.17
CA VAL A 45 37.02 63.90 -10.93
C VAL A 45 37.18 62.58 -10.19
N GLU A 46 38.36 62.28 -9.65
CA GLU A 46 38.60 61.10 -8.80
C GLU A 46 37.65 61.09 -7.60
N LYS A 47 37.53 62.22 -6.89
CA LYS A 47 36.59 62.35 -5.76
C LYS A 47 35.12 62.19 -6.18
N LYS A 48 34.76 62.48 -7.43
CA LYS A 48 33.41 62.21 -7.97
C LYS A 48 33.25 60.73 -8.33
N LEU A 49 34.25 60.11 -8.95
CA LEU A 49 34.26 58.68 -9.27
C LEU A 49 34.15 57.83 -8.01
N ASP A 50 34.87 58.17 -6.95
CA ASP A 50 34.78 57.44 -5.67
C ASP A 50 33.40 57.56 -5.03
N ARG A 51 32.77 58.74 -5.12
CA ARG A 51 31.39 58.93 -4.66
C ARG A 51 30.43 58.05 -5.47
N MET A 52 30.54 58.03 -6.79
CA MET A 52 29.71 57.18 -7.65
C MET A 52 29.96 55.68 -7.42
N ARG A 53 31.20 55.26 -7.20
CA ARG A 53 31.54 53.86 -6.87
C ARG A 53 30.88 53.45 -5.55
N LYS A 54 30.91 54.31 -4.54
CA LYS A 54 30.23 54.06 -3.25
C LYS A 54 28.71 53.94 -3.42
N THR A 55 28.07 54.84 -4.16
CA THR A 55 26.62 54.77 -4.39
C THR A 55 26.22 53.53 -5.20
N ILE A 56 27.02 53.12 -6.19
CA ILE A 56 26.81 51.87 -6.94
C ILE A 56 26.93 50.65 -6.01
N LEU A 57 27.92 50.64 -5.11
CA LEU A 57 28.10 49.55 -4.15
C LEU A 57 26.92 49.45 -3.17
N GLU A 58 26.45 50.59 -2.66
CA GLU A 58 25.27 50.67 -1.80
C GLU A 58 24.00 50.19 -2.52
N PHE A 59 23.80 50.62 -3.77
CA PHE A 59 22.69 50.17 -4.60
C PHE A 59 22.76 48.67 -4.89
N LYS A 60 23.94 48.13 -5.23
CA LYS A 60 24.14 46.68 -5.40
C LYS A 60 23.83 45.90 -4.13
N LYS A 61 24.24 46.42 -2.96
CA LYS A 61 23.94 45.81 -1.65
C LYS A 61 22.44 45.82 -1.34
N GLN A 62 21.76 46.92 -1.65
CA GLN A 62 20.32 47.04 -1.44
C GLN A 62 19.52 46.13 -2.37
N VAL A 63 19.84 46.14 -3.66
CA VAL A 63 19.21 45.30 -4.68
C VAL A 63 19.46 43.82 -4.39
N GLY A 64 20.71 43.44 -4.09
CA GLY A 64 21.04 42.05 -3.72
C GLY A 64 20.29 41.55 -2.48
N GLY A 65 20.03 42.42 -1.50
CA GLY A 65 19.23 42.09 -0.34
C GLY A 65 17.74 41.92 -0.64
N GLU A 66 17.18 42.73 -1.54
CA GLU A 66 15.78 42.60 -1.98
C GLU A 66 15.53 41.31 -2.74
N TRP A 67 16.44 40.90 -3.63
CA TRP A 67 16.36 39.63 -4.33
C TRP A 67 16.37 38.44 -3.36
N LYS A 68 17.32 38.41 -2.42
CA LYS A 68 17.36 37.37 -1.38
C LYS A 68 16.07 37.32 -0.55
N ARG A 69 15.51 38.48 -0.17
CA ARG A 69 14.21 38.54 0.54
C ARG A 69 13.05 38.00 -0.31
N ARG A 70 12.98 38.38 -1.59
CA ARG A 70 11.96 37.86 -2.52
C ARG A 70 12.08 36.37 -2.71
N GLU A 71 13.30 35.85 -2.83
CA GLU A 71 13.54 34.42 -2.97
C GLU A 71 13.09 33.63 -1.73
N VAL A 72 13.44 34.09 -0.53
CA VAL A 72 12.97 33.49 0.72
C VAL A 72 11.44 33.56 0.84
N SER A 73 10.83 34.69 0.45
CA SER A 73 9.37 34.83 0.41
C SER A 73 8.71 33.85 -0.58
N ILE A 74 9.30 33.65 -1.76
CA ILE A 74 8.79 32.68 -2.75
C ILE A 74 8.96 31.25 -2.24
N ARG A 75 10.10 30.91 -1.61
CA ARG A 75 10.33 29.57 -1.03
C ARG A 75 9.33 29.26 0.09
N THR A 76 9.13 30.20 1.02
CA THR A 76 8.14 30.06 2.10
C THR A 76 6.71 29.97 1.56
N GLN A 77 6.36 30.75 0.53
CA GLN A 77 5.05 30.65 -0.13
C GLN A 77 4.83 29.28 -0.79
N ARG A 78 5.85 28.75 -1.49
CA ARG A 78 5.78 27.41 -2.10
C ARG A 78 5.59 26.33 -1.04
N GLU A 79 6.29 26.44 0.08
CA GLU A 79 6.13 25.49 1.18
C GLU A 79 4.76 25.61 1.85
N SER A 80 4.21 26.82 2.02
CA SER A 80 2.83 27.01 2.49
C SER A 80 1.83 26.30 1.58
N VAL A 81 1.93 26.50 0.25
CA VAL A 81 1.05 25.86 -0.72
C VAL A 81 1.20 24.33 -0.71
N ARG A 82 2.43 23.82 -0.54
CA ARG A 82 2.68 22.37 -0.41
C ARG A 82 2.01 21.80 0.84
N LEU A 83 2.18 22.46 1.99
CA LEU A 83 1.58 22.03 3.26
C LEU A 83 0.05 22.15 3.22
N GLU A 84 -0.50 23.18 2.58
CA GLU A 84 -1.94 23.32 2.36
C GLU A 84 -2.51 22.19 1.49
N SER A 85 -1.82 21.84 0.40
CA SER A 85 -2.19 20.70 -0.45
C SER A 85 -2.13 19.39 0.33
N ALA A 86 -1.06 19.16 1.10
CA ALA A 86 -0.95 17.99 1.96
C ALA A 86 -2.08 17.94 3.00
N LEU A 87 -2.38 19.05 3.67
CA LEU A 87 -3.48 19.15 4.63
C LEU A 87 -4.83 18.83 3.97
N GLN A 88 -5.07 19.33 2.76
CA GLN A 88 -6.29 19.04 2.02
C GLN A 88 -6.42 17.54 1.69
N THR A 89 -5.35 16.90 1.25
CA THR A 89 -5.37 15.44 1.01
C THR A 89 -5.64 14.64 2.28
N VAL A 90 -5.11 15.08 3.44
CA VAL A 90 -5.35 14.44 4.74
C VAL A 90 -6.80 14.64 5.18
N LYS A 91 -7.36 15.83 4.99
CA LYS A 91 -8.78 16.11 5.28
C LYS A 91 -9.71 15.24 4.43
N GLU A 92 -9.46 15.14 3.13
CA GLU A 92 -10.24 14.27 2.25
C GLU A 92 -10.14 12.80 2.66
N LYS A 93 -8.95 12.32 3.05
CA LYS A 93 -8.78 10.97 3.60
C LYS A 93 -9.57 10.78 4.89
N HIS A 94 -9.53 11.76 5.80
CA HIS A 94 -10.31 11.74 7.04
C HIS A 94 -11.81 11.64 6.76
N ASP A 95 -12.33 12.47 5.87
CA ASP A 95 -13.76 12.48 5.52
C ASP A 95 -14.20 11.16 4.87
N ARG A 96 -13.36 10.58 4.00
CA ARG A 96 -13.60 9.24 3.41
C ARG A 96 -13.64 8.17 4.50
N LEU A 97 -12.72 8.19 5.46
CA LEU A 97 -12.70 7.24 6.58
C LEU A 97 -13.93 7.42 7.50
N GLN A 98 -14.32 8.66 7.79
CA GLN A 98 -15.54 8.97 8.54
C GLN A 98 -16.79 8.44 7.84
N HIS A 99 -16.88 8.59 6.52
CA HIS A 99 -17.96 8.03 5.74
C HIS A 99 -17.98 6.50 5.82
N LYS A 100 -16.83 5.83 5.65
CA LYS A 100 -16.71 4.37 5.80
C LYS A 100 -17.16 3.90 7.18
N ILE A 101 -16.74 4.58 8.25
CA ILE A 101 -17.16 4.25 9.63
C ILE A 101 -18.69 4.37 9.77
N LYS A 102 -19.30 5.41 9.21
CA LYS A 102 -20.77 5.58 9.24
C LYS A 102 -21.48 4.47 8.47
N THR A 103 -20.99 4.09 7.29
CA THR A 103 -21.56 3.01 6.49
C THR A 103 -21.46 1.67 7.23
N LEU A 104 -20.29 1.33 7.78
CA LEU A 104 -20.10 0.13 8.58
C LEU A 104 -20.98 0.10 9.83
N ALA A 105 -21.20 1.25 10.48
CA ALA A 105 -22.11 1.33 11.62
C ALA A 105 -23.57 1.02 11.24
N VAL A 106 -24.02 1.47 10.06
CA VAL A 106 -25.35 1.14 9.53
C VAL A 106 -25.44 -0.35 9.21
N GLU A 107 -24.43 -0.92 8.55
CA GLU A 107 -24.37 -2.36 8.26
C GLU A 107 -24.39 -3.23 9.52
N ILE A 108 -23.60 -2.87 10.54
CA ILE A 108 -23.61 -3.57 11.84
C ILE A 108 -25.00 -3.52 12.46
N ASN A 109 -25.69 -2.39 12.39
CA ASN A 109 -27.04 -2.26 12.93
C ASN A 109 -28.07 -3.08 12.13
N ASN A 110 -27.93 -3.17 10.80
CA ASN A 110 -28.75 -4.04 9.97
C ASN A 110 -28.54 -5.52 10.34
N LYS A 111 -27.28 -5.98 10.40
CA LYS A 111 -26.93 -7.34 10.81
C LYS A 111 -27.43 -7.68 12.22
N ARG A 112 -27.41 -6.71 13.15
CA ARG A 112 -28.00 -6.88 14.49
C ARG A 112 -29.52 -7.07 14.45
N ARG A 113 -30.23 -6.29 13.62
CA ARG A 113 -31.69 -6.44 13.45
C ARG A 113 -32.04 -7.80 12.83
N GLU A 114 -31.31 -8.21 11.81
CA GLU A 114 -31.46 -9.52 11.18
C GLU A 114 -31.21 -10.64 12.19
N LYS A 115 -30.12 -10.56 12.97
CA LYS A 115 -29.84 -11.54 14.04
C LYS A 115 -31.00 -11.66 15.03
N ILE A 116 -31.54 -10.54 15.52
CA ILE A 116 -32.70 -10.54 16.43
C ILE A 116 -33.93 -11.14 15.75
N GLN A 117 -34.14 -10.89 14.46
CA GLN A 117 -35.23 -11.50 13.71
C GLN A 117 -35.05 -13.01 13.57
N HIS A 118 -33.83 -13.48 13.28
CA HIS A 118 -33.52 -14.91 13.24
C HIS A 118 -33.75 -15.59 14.59
N GLU A 119 -33.28 -14.99 15.69
CA GLU A 119 -33.51 -15.50 17.06
C GLU A 119 -35.01 -15.61 17.39
N ARG A 120 -35.83 -14.67 16.92
CA ARG A 120 -37.29 -14.75 17.09
C ARG A 120 -37.91 -15.90 16.28
N VAL A 121 -37.42 -16.15 15.07
CA VAL A 121 -37.90 -17.24 14.22
C VAL A 121 -37.48 -18.59 14.79
N THR A 122 -36.24 -18.75 15.23
CA THR A 122 -35.76 -19.99 15.86
C THR A 122 -36.52 -20.29 17.14
N ALA A 123 -36.72 -19.29 18.02
CA ALA A 123 -37.51 -19.47 19.23
C ALA A 123 -38.98 -19.87 18.94
N LYS A 124 -39.59 -19.36 17.86
CA LYS A 124 -40.92 -19.80 17.41
C LYS A 124 -40.88 -21.24 16.89
N ALA A 125 -39.88 -21.59 16.09
CA ALA A 125 -39.71 -22.95 15.57
C ALA A 125 -39.53 -23.96 16.71
N GLU A 126 -38.68 -23.66 17.71
CA GLU A 126 -38.49 -24.47 18.91
C GLU A 126 -39.78 -24.67 19.70
N LYS A 127 -40.56 -23.60 19.92
CA LYS A 127 -41.89 -23.70 20.57
C LYS A 127 -42.85 -24.58 19.77
N SER A 128 -42.87 -24.47 18.45
CA SER A 128 -43.72 -25.32 17.60
C SER A 128 -43.30 -26.78 17.64
N LEU A 129 -41.99 -27.04 17.69
CA LEU A 129 -41.40 -28.38 17.79
C LEU A 129 -41.72 -29.00 19.16
N ALA A 130 -41.58 -28.24 20.24
CA ALA A 130 -41.97 -28.67 21.58
C ALA A 130 -43.46 -29.04 21.66
N ARG A 131 -44.35 -28.22 21.08
CA ARG A 131 -45.79 -28.54 20.98
C ARG A 131 -46.05 -29.83 20.20
N ARG A 132 -45.39 -30.04 19.06
CA ARG A 132 -45.53 -31.27 18.28
C ARG A 132 -45.00 -32.50 19.02
N ARG A 133 -43.88 -32.39 19.74
CA ARG A 133 -43.37 -33.46 20.61
C ARG A 133 -44.38 -33.81 21.71
N GLN A 134 -45.00 -32.82 22.34
CA GLN A 134 -46.06 -33.04 23.32
C GLN A 134 -47.28 -33.74 22.71
N GLN A 135 -47.71 -33.31 21.52
CA GLN A 135 -48.81 -33.96 20.79
C GLN A 135 -48.50 -35.42 20.46
N LEU A 136 -47.29 -35.72 19.97
CA LEU A 136 -46.84 -37.09 19.72
C LEU A 136 -46.81 -37.93 21.00
N ALA A 137 -46.32 -37.37 22.11
CA ALA A 137 -46.32 -38.06 23.40
C ALA A 137 -47.75 -38.37 23.88
N ASN A 138 -48.70 -37.45 23.67
CA ASN A 138 -50.10 -37.68 24.01
C ASN A 138 -50.76 -38.74 23.12
N LEU A 139 -50.48 -38.71 21.80
CA LEU A 139 -50.97 -39.73 20.87
C LEU A 139 -50.43 -41.11 21.20
N ASN A 140 -49.15 -41.23 21.58
CA ASN A 140 -48.58 -42.50 21.99
C ASN A 140 -49.24 -43.05 23.27
N ARG A 141 -49.61 -42.20 24.23
CA ARG A 141 -50.37 -42.64 25.42
C ARG A 141 -51.76 -43.12 25.04
N ALA A 142 -52.49 -42.36 24.21
CA ALA A 142 -53.80 -42.78 23.74
C ALA A 142 -53.73 -44.11 22.96
N LEU A 143 -52.67 -44.30 22.16
CA LEU A 143 -52.44 -45.54 21.45
C LEU A 143 -52.20 -46.70 22.42
N GLN A 144 -51.37 -46.52 23.44
CA GLN A 144 -51.16 -47.52 24.49
C GLN A 144 -52.46 -47.88 25.23
N GLU A 145 -53.28 -46.89 25.60
CA GLU A 145 -54.60 -47.13 26.21
C GLU A 145 -55.50 -47.98 25.29
N THR A 146 -55.56 -47.66 23.99
CA THR A 146 -56.34 -48.46 23.03
C THR A 146 -55.80 -49.88 22.82
N GLU A 147 -54.48 -50.06 22.92
CA GLU A 147 -53.85 -51.38 22.86
C GLU A 147 -54.19 -52.22 24.09
N GLU A 148 -54.16 -51.62 25.29
CA GLU A 148 -54.57 -52.25 26.55
C GLU A 148 -56.06 -52.65 26.52
N GLU A 149 -56.94 -51.77 26.05
CA GLU A 149 -58.37 -52.07 25.85
C GLU A 149 -58.58 -53.24 24.88
N ARG A 150 -57.84 -53.25 23.76
CA ARG A 150 -57.89 -54.33 22.78
C ARG A 150 -57.41 -55.65 23.38
N GLU A 151 -56.32 -55.63 24.15
CA GLU A 151 -55.82 -56.82 24.85
C GLU A 151 -56.83 -57.33 25.89
N GLN A 152 -57.47 -56.42 26.64
CA GLN A 152 -58.50 -56.78 27.61
C GLN A 152 -59.71 -57.44 26.94
N ALA A 153 -60.21 -56.85 25.84
CA ALA A 153 -61.28 -57.44 25.04
C ALA A 153 -60.86 -58.79 24.44
N GLY A 154 -59.61 -58.92 23.99
CA GLY A 154 -59.02 -60.18 23.52
C GLY A 154 -59.05 -61.26 24.59
N ARG A 155 -58.62 -60.96 25.82
CA ARG A 155 -58.68 -61.89 26.97
C ARG A 155 -60.11 -62.29 27.32
N GLN A 156 -61.07 -61.36 27.26
CA GLN A 156 -62.48 -61.67 27.49
C GLN A 156 -63.05 -62.61 26.41
N CYS A 157 -62.69 -62.39 25.14
CA CYS A 157 -63.11 -63.26 24.05
C CYS A 157 -62.50 -64.67 24.19
N GLU A 158 -61.25 -64.77 24.62
CA GLU A 158 -60.59 -66.05 24.91
C GLU A 158 -61.24 -66.77 26.10
N ALA A 159 -61.56 -66.05 27.18
CA ALA A 159 -62.27 -66.60 28.34
C ALA A 159 -63.64 -67.16 27.96
N LEU A 160 -64.46 -66.40 27.21
CA LEU A 160 -65.76 -66.86 26.73
C LEU A 160 -65.65 -68.07 25.79
N LYS A 161 -64.63 -68.12 24.93
CA LYS A 161 -64.36 -69.31 24.10
C LYS A 161 -64.04 -70.53 24.97
N GLY A 162 -63.28 -70.36 26.04
CA GLY A 162 -63.01 -71.41 27.02
C GLY A 162 -64.30 -71.91 27.68
N GLU A 163 -65.13 -71.00 28.19
CA GLU A 163 -66.43 -71.34 28.79
C GLU A 163 -67.35 -72.10 27.83
N ILE A 164 -67.43 -71.69 26.56
CA ILE A 164 -68.22 -72.40 25.54
C ILE A 164 -67.68 -73.82 25.31
N ILE A 165 -66.36 -74.01 25.27
CA ILE A 165 -65.76 -75.33 25.11
C ILE A 165 -66.11 -76.21 26.32
N ASP A 166 -65.97 -75.68 27.53
CA ASP A 166 -66.31 -76.41 28.76
C ASP A 166 -67.81 -76.76 28.81
N GLU A 167 -68.70 -75.85 28.42
CA GLU A 167 -70.14 -76.10 28.33
C GLU A 167 -70.48 -77.16 27.28
N MET A 168 -69.81 -77.12 26.11
CA MET A 168 -69.97 -78.12 25.06
C MET A 168 -69.51 -79.51 25.52
N GLU A 169 -68.40 -79.58 26.25
CA GLU A 169 -67.90 -80.83 26.84
C GLU A 169 -68.89 -81.38 27.87
N GLN A 170 -69.36 -80.54 28.80
CA GLN A 170 -70.40 -80.92 29.78
C GLN A 170 -71.71 -81.35 29.11
N PHE A 171 -72.14 -80.67 28.04
CA PHE A 171 -73.32 -81.05 27.28
C PHE A 171 -73.12 -82.41 26.60
N ASN A 172 -71.96 -82.63 25.98
CA ASN A 172 -71.61 -83.89 25.35
C ASN A 172 -71.55 -85.04 26.37
N ASP A 173 -71.05 -84.80 27.58
CA ASP A 173 -71.06 -85.78 28.68
C ASP A 173 -72.49 -86.11 29.13
N ARG A 174 -73.36 -85.11 29.25
CA ARG A 174 -74.80 -85.32 29.57
C ARG A 174 -75.50 -86.11 28.46
N VAL A 175 -75.27 -85.77 27.19
CA VAL A 175 -75.82 -86.49 26.05
C VAL A 175 -75.31 -87.93 26.02
N SER A 176 -74.01 -88.15 26.25
CA SER A 176 -73.42 -89.49 26.31
C SER A 176 -73.99 -90.30 27.47
N SER A 177 -74.15 -89.70 28.65
CA SER A 177 -74.75 -90.35 29.83
C SER A 177 -76.22 -90.73 29.62
N THR A 178 -77.03 -89.82 29.07
CA THR A 178 -78.43 -90.10 28.73
C THR A 178 -78.55 -91.13 27.60
N HIS A 179 -77.69 -91.07 26.59
CA HIS A 179 -77.62 -92.08 25.54
C HIS A 179 -77.31 -93.46 26.14
N ASN A 180 -76.33 -93.55 27.03
CA ASN A 180 -75.99 -94.79 27.73
C ASN A 180 -77.16 -95.30 28.60
N SER A 181 -77.91 -94.42 29.28
CA SER A 181 -79.09 -94.83 30.06
C SER A 181 -80.24 -95.34 29.18
N ILE A 182 -80.47 -94.73 28.02
CA ILE A 182 -81.47 -95.18 27.03
C ILE A 182 -81.07 -96.55 26.48
N VAL A 183 -79.81 -96.74 26.07
CA VAL A 183 -79.32 -98.04 25.59
C VAL A 183 -79.47 -99.11 26.67
N ALA A 184 -79.16 -98.81 27.93
CA ALA A 184 -79.35 -99.72 29.05
C ALA A 184 -80.83 -100.06 29.30
N ALA A 185 -81.74 -99.08 29.24
CA ALA A 185 -83.18 -99.30 29.38
C ALA A 185 -83.78 -100.10 28.20
N THR A 186 -83.29 -99.87 26.99
CA THR A 186 -83.70 -100.61 25.78
C THR A 186 -83.16 -102.04 25.80
N GLY A 187 -81.99 -102.27 26.42
CA GLY A 187 -81.41 -103.59 26.60
C GLY A 187 -82.09 -104.49 27.65
N GLN A 188 -82.88 -103.94 28.58
CA GLN A 188 -83.54 -104.71 29.65
C GLN A 188 -85.00 -105.13 29.38
N CYS A 189 -85.63 -104.68 28.28
CA CYS A 189 -87.05 -104.93 28.02
C CYS A 189 -87.35 -105.67 26.70
N GLY A 190 -86.39 -106.40 26.14
CA GLY A 190 -86.47 -106.98 24.78
C GLY A 190 -86.06 -108.44 24.65
N LEU A 191 -86.58 -109.33 25.51
CA LEU A 191 -86.55 -110.79 25.31
C LEU A 191 -87.99 -111.32 25.24
N SER A 192 -88.72 -111.06 24.15
CA SER A 192 -89.78 -111.96 23.65
C SER A 192 -90.51 -111.46 22.39
N SER A 193 -90.59 -112.36 21.42
CA SER A 193 -91.55 -112.47 20.31
C SER A 193 -91.20 -111.85 18.94
N ALA A 194 -91.75 -112.50 17.92
CA ALA A 194 -91.22 -112.66 16.58
C ALA A 194 -92.22 -112.20 15.49
N ALA A 195 -91.70 -112.13 14.26
CA ALA A 195 -92.36 -112.37 12.97
C ALA A 195 -93.21 -111.27 12.26
N SER A 196 -92.74 -110.95 11.04
CA SER A 196 -93.47 -110.87 9.75
C SER A 196 -93.92 -109.52 9.13
N ALA A 197 -93.57 -109.42 7.83
CA ALA A 197 -94.20 -108.72 6.69
C ALA A 197 -94.09 -107.19 6.48
N GLY A 198 -93.33 -106.80 5.43
CA GLY A 198 -93.90 -106.20 4.20
C GLY A 198 -93.96 -104.67 3.99
N ALA A 199 -93.05 -104.17 3.12
CA ALA A 199 -93.19 -103.08 2.11
C ALA A 199 -93.11 -101.55 2.46
N ALA A 200 -91.98 -100.93 2.05
CA ALA A 200 -91.74 -99.64 1.33
C ALA A 200 -92.35 -98.27 1.78
N PRO A 201 -91.85 -97.09 1.30
CA PRO A 201 -90.47 -96.61 1.08
C PRO A 201 -90.20 -95.15 1.60
N SER A 202 -88.91 -94.73 1.57
CA SER A 202 -88.38 -93.37 1.23
C SER A 202 -87.46 -92.61 2.22
N SER A 203 -86.31 -92.22 1.65
CA SER A 203 -85.58 -90.94 1.76
C SER A 203 -84.49 -90.68 2.84
N LYS A 204 -83.27 -90.49 2.30
CA LYS A 204 -82.27 -89.41 2.49
C LYS A 204 -81.37 -89.31 3.73
N GLY A 205 -80.06 -89.45 3.44
CA GLY A 205 -78.95 -88.59 3.88
C GLY A 205 -78.20 -89.10 5.12
N GLY A 206 -76.87 -89.23 5.19
CA GLY A 206 -75.78 -88.80 4.31
C GLY A 206 -74.51 -88.70 5.16
N ALA A 207 -73.60 -89.66 5.05
CA ALA A 207 -72.21 -89.66 5.54
C ALA A 207 -71.49 -90.70 4.64
N LYS A 208 -70.23 -90.61 4.22
CA LYS A 208 -69.00 -90.13 4.84
C LYS A 208 -67.90 -90.26 3.76
N GLY A 209 -66.79 -89.51 3.89
CA GLY A 209 -65.51 -89.82 3.23
C GLY A 209 -65.45 -89.44 1.74
N GLY A 210 -64.38 -88.89 1.19
CA GLY A 210 -62.98 -89.14 1.51
C GLY A 210 -62.36 -89.94 0.36
N GLY A 211 -61.60 -89.23 -0.49
CA GLY A 211 -60.40 -89.77 -1.11
C GLY A 211 -60.50 -90.81 -2.24
N SER A 212 -60.04 -90.37 -3.41
CA SER A 212 -59.13 -91.09 -4.32
C SER A 212 -59.72 -92.06 -5.37
N GLY A 213 -59.57 -91.65 -6.64
CA GLY A 213 -58.72 -92.38 -7.59
C GLY A 213 -59.35 -93.50 -8.43
N GLY A 214 -59.08 -93.45 -9.74
CA GLY A 214 -58.81 -94.65 -10.54
C GLY A 214 -59.87 -95.12 -11.55
N GLY A 215 -59.58 -94.86 -12.84
CA GLY A 215 -59.30 -95.90 -13.85
C GLY A 215 -60.22 -97.12 -14.05
N LYS A 216 -60.69 -97.20 -15.31
CA LYS A 216 -60.74 -98.37 -16.24
C LYS A 216 -61.82 -99.46 -16.14
N ASP A 217 -62.34 -99.72 -17.35
CA ASP A 217 -62.85 -100.96 -17.96
C ASP A 217 -64.23 -101.54 -17.56
N ARG A 218 -65.20 -101.44 -18.48
CA ARG A 218 -65.64 -102.54 -19.38
C ARG A 218 -67.15 -102.50 -19.72
N ALA A 219 -67.42 -102.20 -21.00
CA ALA A 219 -68.51 -102.61 -21.90
C ALA A 219 -69.87 -103.13 -21.38
N PHE A 220 -70.99 -102.54 -21.87
CA PHE A 220 -71.91 -103.21 -22.82
C PHE A 220 -72.99 -102.24 -23.39
N LEU A 221 -73.14 -102.27 -24.72
CA LEU A 221 -74.34 -102.06 -25.57
C LEU A 221 -75.43 -101.04 -25.13
N THR A 222 -75.65 -99.99 -25.93
CA THR A 222 -76.77 -99.90 -26.89
C THR A 222 -76.88 -98.52 -27.58
N GLN A 223 -76.98 -98.59 -28.90
CA GLN A 223 -77.91 -97.83 -29.75
C GLN A 223 -77.64 -96.33 -29.98
N GLU A 224 -77.01 -96.09 -31.13
CA GLU A 224 -76.97 -94.83 -31.86
C GLU A 224 -78.37 -94.25 -32.12
N ARG A 225 -78.55 -92.97 -31.78
CA ARG A 225 -79.19 -91.96 -32.64
C ARG A 225 -78.99 -90.55 -32.04
N SER A 226 -78.31 -89.70 -32.82
CA SER A 226 -78.25 -88.22 -32.73
C SER A 226 -77.96 -87.58 -31.35
N LYS A 227 -76.68 -87.48 -30.95
CA LYS A 227 -76.24 -86.58 -29.85
C LYS A 227 -75.06 -85.66 -30.19
N GLN A 228 -74.56 -85.69 -31.43
CA GLN A 228 -73.43 -84.84 -31.85
C GLN A 228 -73.67 -83.33 -31.61
N PRO A 229 -74.82 -82.72 -32.00
CA PRO A 229 -75.00 -81.29 -31.75
C PRO A 229 -75.20 -80.96 -30.25
N GLU A 230 -75.69 -81.90 -29.45
CA GLU A 230 -75.99 -81.66 -28.03
C GLU A 230 -74.73 -81.73 -27.15
N VAL A 231 -73.82 -82.65 -27.46
CA VAL A 231 -72.51 -82.74 -26.78
C VAL A 231 -71.64 -81.53 -27.14
N ASP A 232 -71.68 -81.07 -28.39
CA ASP A 232 -70.96 -79.87 -28.83
C ASP A 232 -71.51 -78.61 -28.15
N LEU A 233 -72.84 -78.48 -28.05
CA LEU A 233 -73.50 -77.41 -27.27
C LEU A 233 -73.14 -77.46 -25.80
N GLN A 234 -73.09 -78.63 -25.17
CA GLN A 234 -72.68 -78.76 -23.76
C GLN A 234 -71.20 -78.40 -23.56
N GLN A 235 -70.33 -78.76 -24.50
CA GLN A 235 -68.93 -78.35 -24.47
C GLN A 235 -68.77 -76.84 -24.66
N GLU A 236 -69.57 -76.23 -25.53
CA GLU A 236 -69.57 -74.80 -25.79
C GLU A 236 -70.14 -73.99 -24.61
N VAL A 237 -71.22 -74.47 -23.99
CA VAL A 237 -71.78 -73.91 -22.74
C VAL A 237 -70.77 -74.02 -21.59
N ASN A 238 -70.09 -75.15 -21.46
CA ASN A 238 -69.05 -75.32 -20.43
C ASN A 238 -67.84 -74.42 -20.70
N LYS A 239 -67.41 -74.27 -21.96
CA LYS A 239 -66.35 -73.30 -22.34
C LYS A 239 -66.78 -71.87 -22.06
N ALA A 240 -68.01 -71.50 -22.38
CA ALA A 240 -68.58 -70.18 -22.07
C ALA A 240 -68.63 -69.93 -20.56
N TYR A 241 -69.05 -70.93 -19.77
CA TYR A 241 -69.05 -70.85 -18.32
C TYR A 241 -67.63 -70.65 -17.76
N TRP A 242 -66.63 -71.36 -18.29
CA TRP A 242 -65.23 -71.17 -17.91
C TRP A 242 -64.69 -69.78 -18.26
N VAL A 243 -65.07 -69.22 -19.41
CA VAL A 243 -64.69 -67.86 -19.81
C VAL A 243 -65.36 -66.82 -18.90
N VAL A 244 -66.63 -67.01 -18.56
CA VAL A 244 -67.36 -66.13 -17.62
C VAL A 244 -66.78 -66.22 -16.21
N ALA A 245 -66.44 -67.43 -15.74
CA ALA A 245 -65.79 -67.63 -14.45
C ALA A 245 -64.39 -67.01 -14.42
N LYS A 246 -63.61 -67.17 -15.49
CA LYS A 246 -62.28 -66.57 -15.62
C LYS A 246 -62.34 -65.05 -15.64
N THR A 247 -63.24 -64.46 -16.42
CA THR A 247 -63.42 -62.99 -16.45
C THR A 247 -63.89 -62.43 -15.10
N ARG A 248 -64.74 -63.16 -14.36
CA ARG A 248 -65.07 -62.80 -12.96
C ARG A 248 -63.87 -62.90 -12.02
N MET A 249 -63.03 -63.92 -12.17
CA MET A 249 -61.81 -64.07 -11.37
C MET A 249 -60.77 -62.99 -11.70
N ASP A 250 -60.63 -62.62 -12.97
CA ASP A 250 -59.74 -61.54 -13.40
C ASP A 250 -60.27 -60.18 -12.93
N LEU A 251 -61.59 -59.97 -12.94
CA LEU A 251 -62.22 -58.76 -12.41
C LEU A 251 -62.04 -58.62 -10.90
N THR A 252 -62.19 -59.71 -10.15
CA THR A 252 -61.93 -59.71 -8.69
C THR A 252 -60.46 -59.43 -8.38
N LYS A 253 -59.52 -60.03 -9.11
CA LYS A 253 -58.09 -59.67 -8.99
C LYS A 253 -57.80 -58.21 -9.33
N GLN A 254 -58.48 -57.63 -10.31
CA GLN A 254 -58.34 -56.20 -10.62
C GLN A 254 -58.92 -55.32 -9.51
N ILE A 255 -60.02 -55.74 -8.87
CA ILE A 255 -60.61 -55.06 -7.71
C ILE A 255 -59.65 -55.13 -6.52
N GLU A 256 -59.15 -56.31 -6.18
CA GLU A 256 -58.17 -56.50 -5.09
C GLU A 256 -56.91 -55.66 -5.35
N ARG A 257 -56.38 -55.66 -6.58
CA ARG A 257 -55.23 -54.82 -6.94
C ARG A 257 -55.53 -53.33 -6.83
N LYS A 258 -56.76 -52.91 -7.15
CA LYS A 258 -57.20 -51.53 -6.99
C LYS A 258 -57.31 -51.17 -5.50
N GLU A 259 -57.83 -52.07 -4.67
CA GLU A 259 -57.93 -51.91 -3.22
C GLU A 259 -56.56 -51.86 -2.53
N GLU A 260 -55.61 -52.71 -2.94
CA GLU A 260 -54.22 -52.68 -2.48
C GLU A 260 -53.53 -51.35 -2.84
N LEU A 261 -53.73 -50.86 -4.06
CA LEU A 261 -53.22 -49.55 -4.48
C LEU A 261 -53.86 -48.41 -3.69
N HIS A 262 -55.17 -48.46 -3.42
CA HIS A 262 -55.83 -47.50 -2.54
C HIS A 262 -55.27 -47.53 -1.12
N SER A 263 -55.07 -48.72 -0.54
CA SER A 263 -54.48 -48.86 0.80
C SER A 263 -53.04 -48.37 0.87
N ALA A 264 -52.23 -48.62 -0.17
CA ALA A 264 -50.88 -48.07 -0.28
C ALA A 264 -50.91 -46.54 -0.40
N PHE A 265 -51.88 -45.99 -1.14
CA PHE A 265 -52.08 -44.54 -1.27
C PHE A 265 -52.49 -43.90 0.06
N ASP A 266 -53.40 -44.52 0.80
CA ASP A 266 -53.85 -44.05 2.12
C ASP A 266 -52.71 -44.11 3.14
N LYS A 267 -51.83 -45.12 3.06
CA LYS A 267 -50.58 -45.18 3.84
C LYS A 267 -49.62 -44.04 3.49
N ILE A 268 -49.40 -43.75 2.21
CA ILE A 268 -48.54 -42.63 1.79
C ILE A 268 -49.15 -41.30 2.24
N CYS A 269 -50.46 -41.11 2.13
CA CYS A 269 -51.15 -39.89 2.56
C CYS A 269 -51.11 -39.70 4.08
N SER A 270 -51.24 -40.78 4.85
CA SER A 270 -51.13 -40.73 6.32
C SER A 270 -49.70 -40.49 6.80
N GLU A 271 -48.69 -41.06 6.14
CA GLU A 271 -47.27 -40.86 6.47
C GLU A 271 -46.73 -39.48 6.07
N THR A 272 -47.21 -38.90 4.96
CA THR A 272 -46.74 -37.59 4.48
C THR A 272 -47.32 -36.38 5.24
N LYS A 273 -48.26 -36.57 6.19
CA LYS A 273 -48.91 -35.49 6.96
C LYS A 273 -49.47 -34.35 6.08
N THR A 274 -49.86 -34.66 4.84
CA THR A 274 -50.69 -33.78 4.02
C THR A 274 -52.15 -33.99 4.43
N HIS A 275 -52.48 -33.58 5.66
CA HIS A 275 -53.87 -33.48 6.09
C HIS A 275 -54.51 -32.32 5.30
N VAL A 276 -55.02 -32.62 4.11
CA VAL A 276 -56.07 -31.80 3.50
C VAL A 276 -57.34 -32.22 4.22
N ASP A 277 -57.64 -31.51 5.30
CA ASP A 277 -58.95 -31.54 5.95
C ASP A 277 -60.03 -31.33 4.87
N PRO A 278 -60.95 -32.31 4.65
CA PRO A 278 -62.11 -32.10 3.77
C PRO A 278 -63.10 -31.06 4.31
N SER A 279 -62.81 -30.48 5.48
CA SER A 279 -63.67 -29.55 6.21
C SER A 279 -63.28 -28.08 6.08
N ALA A 280 -62.11 -27.76 5.50
CA ALA A 280 -61.59 -26.39 5.50
C ALA A 280 -61.99 -25.54 4.29
N ASP A 281 -62.35 -26.14 3.15
CA ASP A 281 -62.79 -25.39 1.96
C ASP A 281 -63.87 -26.12 1.15
N PRO A 282 -65.09 -25.55 0.99
CA PRO A 282 -66.19 -26.18 0.26
C PRO A 282 -65.95 -26.31 -1.27
N ALA A 283 -64.84 -25.76 -1.79
CA ALA A 283 -64.47 -25.83 -3.20
C ALA A 283 -63.65 -27.09 -3.58
N LEU A 284 -63.17 -27.88 -2.61
CA LEU A 284 -62.30 -29.04 -2.85
C LEU A 284 -62.97 -30.41 -2.61
N LYS A 285 -64.30 -30.45 -2.57
CA LYS A 285 -65.07 -31.69 -2.42
C LYS A 285 -65.11 -32.43 -3.77
N GLY A 286 -64.07 -33.21 -4.07
CA GLY A 286 -64.04 -34.12 -5.23
C GLY A 286 -62.73 -34.23 -6.01
N LYS A 287 -61.64 -33.61 -5.55
CA LYS A 287 -60.35 -33.65 -6.26
C LYS A 287 -59.40 -34.68 -5.64
N HIS A 288 -58.83 -35.52 -6.50
CA HIS A 288 -57.95 -36.64 -6.10
C HIS A 288 -56.74 -36.11 -5.30
N PRO A 289 -56.18 -36.88 -4.35
CA PRO A 289 -54.98 -36.50 -3.58
C PRO A 289 -53.77 -36.11 -4.45
N LEU A 290 -53.76 -36.51 -5.73
CA LEU A 290 -52.80 -36.07 -6.75
C LEU A 290 -52.85 -34.55 -7.01
N GLU A 291 -54.04 -33.94 -7.03
CA GLU A 291 -54.20 -32.49 -7.29
C GLU A 291 -53.73 -31.62 -6.11
N GLY A 292 -53.61 -32.18 -4.90
CA GLY A 292 -53.05 -31.49 -3.73
C GLY A 292 -51.53 -31.60 -3.61
N LEU A 293 -50.92 -32.64 -4.21
CA LEU A 293 -49.47 -32.86 -4.18
C LEU A 293 -48.73 -31.99 -5.20
N VAL A 294 -49.34 -31.73 -6.36
CA VAL A 294 -48.75 -30.91 -7.42
C VAL A 294 -48.44 -29.47 -6.94
N PRO A 295 -49.35 -28.75 -6.24
CA PRO A 295 -49.04 -27.42 -5.69
C PRO A 295 -47.89 -27.44 -4.67
N LEU A 296 -47.77 -28.52 -3.90
CA LEU A 296 -46.73 -28.65 -2.87
C LEU A 296 -45.36 -28.93 -3.50
N LEU A 297 -45.33 -29.78 -4.54
CA LEU A 297 -44.15 -30.00 -5.38
C LEU A 297 -43.73 -28.73 -6.10
N LEU A 298 -44.68 -28.01 -6.70
CA LEU A 298 -44.41 -26.75 -7.40
C LEU A 298 -43.83 -25.71 -6.43
N LYS A 299 -44.39 -25.60 -5.22
CA LYS A 299 -43.85 -24.73 -4.17
C LYS A 299 -42.45 -25.14 -3.72
N SER A 300 -42.19 -26.44 -3.59
CA SER A 300 -40.85 -26.93 -3.25
C SER A 300 -39.85 -26.74 -4.40
N GLU A 301 -40.29 -26.81 -5.66
CA GLU A 301 -39.48 -26.49 -6.84
C GLU A 301 -39.17 -24.99 -6.91
N GLU A 302 -40.14 -24.12 -6.60
CA GLU A 302 -39.93 -22.67 -6.51
C GLU A 302 -38.92 -22.31 -5.41
N GLU A 303 -39.04 -22.94 -4.23
CA GLU A 303 -38.08 -22.79 -3.13
C GLU A 303 -36.68 -23.28 -3.54
N ASN A 304 -36.59 -24.44 -4.21
CA ASN A 304 -35.33 -24.95 -4.73
C ASN A 304 -34.73 -24.04 -5.80
N TYR A 305 -35.55 -23.48 -6.70
CA TYR A 305 -35.10 -22.54 -7.72
C TYR A 305 -34.55 -21.25 -7.11
N LEU A 306 -35.22 -20.74 -6.07
CA LEU A 306 -34.74 -19.60 -5.29
C LEU A 306 -33.40 -19.90 -4.63
N VAL A 307 -33.26 -21.05 -3.96
CA VAL A 307 -32.00 -21.45 -3.35
C VAL A 307 -30.91 -21.56 -4.41
N PHE A 308 -31.18 -22.18 -5.55
CA PHE A 308 -30.21 -22.32 -6.64
C PHE A 308 -29.78 -20.96 -7.20
N ARG A 309 -30.73 -20.03 -7.35
CA ARG A 309 -30.44 -18.65 -7.76
C ARG A 309 -29.55 -17.95 -6.75
N THR A 310 -29.88 -18.02 -5.46
CA THR A 310 -29.07 -17.39 -4.41
C THR A 310 -27.68 -17.99 -4.32
N ILE A 311 -27.54 -19.31 -4.50
CA ILE A 311 -26.22 -19.97 -4.54
C ILE A 311 -25.42 -19.47 -5.74
N ASN A 312 -26.04 -19.32 -6.92
CA ASN A 312 -25.35 -18.79 -8.08
C ASN A 312 -24.94 -17.33 -7.90
N GLU A 313 -25.79 -16.49 -7.31
CA GLU A 313 -25.47 -15.10 -7.00
C GLU A 313 -24.32 -15.01 -5.99
N LEU A 314 -24.35 -15.83 -4.93
CA LEU A 314 -23.26 -15.90 -3.93
C LEU A 314 -21.97 -16.44 -4.53
N ASN A 315 -22.03 -17.42 -5.45
CA ASN A 315 -20.84 -17.92 -6.13
C ASN A 315 -20.22 -16.86 -7.05
N GLN A 316 -21.04 -16.08 -7.76
CA GLN A 316 -20.55 -14.94 -8.55
C GLN A 316 -19.92 -13.87 -7.65
N GLU A 317 -20.54 -13.55 -6.52
CA GLU A 317 -19.96 -12.61 -5.55
C GLU A 317 -18.63 -13.15 -4.99
N LEU A 318 -18.56 -14.44 -4.68
CA LEU A 318 -17.34 -15.10 -4.21
C LEU A 318 -16.21 -15.03 -5.25
N GLU A 319 -16.50 -15.32 -6.53
CA GLU A 319 -15.52 -15.15 -7.61
C GLU A 319 -15.03 -13.70 -7.72
N THR A 320 -15.93 -12.71 -7.59
CA THR A 320 -15.53 -11.29 -7.63
C THR A 320 -14.65 -10.89 -6.45
N LEU A 321 -14.96 -11.37 -5.25
CA LEU A 321 -14.17 -11.11 -4.05
C LEU A 321 -12.81 -11.80 -4.09
N GLU A 322 -12.73 -13.00 -4.67
CA GLU A 322 -11.45 -13.70 -4.89
C GLU A 322 -10.56 -12.93 -5.87
N LEU A 323 -11.13 -12.39 -6.96
CA LEU A 323 -10.38 -11.53 -7.89
C LEU A 323 -9.91 -10.23 -7.23
N GLU A 324 -10.76 -9.58 -6.43
CA GLU A 324 -10.38 -8.38 -5.68
C GLU A 324 -9.26 -8.68 -4.67
N LYS A 325 -9.35 -9.83 -3.97
CA LYS A 325 -8.32 -10.28 -3.04
C LYS A 325 -6.97 -10.44 -3.74
N VAL A 326 -6.93 -11.15 -4.87
CA VAL A 326 -5.68 -11.33 -5.65
C VAL A 326 -5.13 -9.98 -6.11
N SER A 327 -5.99 -9.10 -6.61
CA SER A 327 -5.56 -7.74 -7.02
C SER A 327 -5.00 -6.93 -5.85
N LEU A 328 -5.55 -7.07 -4.64
CA LEU A 328 -5.04 -6.38 -3.44
C LEU A 328 -3.72 -6.98 -2.95
N GLU A 329 -3.54 -8.29 -3.07
CA GLU A 329 -2.28 -8.98 -2.75
C GLU A 329 -1.16 -8.50 -3.70
N ASP A 330 -1.43 -8.41 -5.01
CA ASP A 330 -0.50 -7.87 -6.01
C ASP A 330 -0.13 -6.40 -5.72
N ASP A 331 -1.11 -5.56 -5.38
CA ASP A 331 -0.90 -4.15 -5.00
C ASP A 331 -0.03 -4.03 -3.73
N MET A 332 -0.21 -4.94 -2.77
CA MET A 332 0.61 -4.99 -1.56
C MET A 332 2.05 -5.37 -1.87
N GLU A 333 2.27 -6.37 -2.70
CA GLU A 333 3.59 -6.82 -3.12
C GLU A 333 4.34 -5.71 -3.90
N GLN A 334 3.66 -5.05 -4.83
CA GLN A 334 4.24 -3.91 -5.57
C GLN A 334 4.64 -2.75 -4.65
N ARG A 335 3.82 -2.45 -3.63
CA ARG A 335 4.15 -1.41 -2.64
C ARG A 335 5.31 -1.81 -1.72
N ALA A 336 5.44 -3.10 -1.41
CA ALA A 336 6.58 -3.60 -0.65
C ALA A 336 7.88 -3.41 -1.43
N LEU A 337 7.91 -3.85 -2.69
CA LEU A 337 9.06 -3.68 -3.59
C LEU A 337 9.43 -2.21 -3.79
N ALA A 338 8.46 -1.35 -4.08
CA ALA A 338 8.70 0.09 -4.23
C ALA A 338 9.25 0.75 -2.96
N ASN A 339 8.89 0.21 -1.78
CA ASN A 339 9.43 0.72 -0.52
C ASN A 339 10.87 0.24 -0.27
N GLU A 340 11.22 -0.99 -0.65
CA GLU A 340 12.61 -1.47 -0.62
C GLU A 340 13.51 -0.64 -1.54
N ASP A 341 13.07 -0.36 -2.76
CA ASP A 341 13.79 0.52 -3.70
C ASP A 341 14.01 1.92 -3.12
N ARG A 342 12.98 2.49 -2.48
CA ARG A 342 13.07 3.80 -1.82
C ARG A 342 14.06 3.77 -0.65
N LEU A 343 14.06 2.71 0.15
CA LEU A 343 15.01 2.56 1.25
C LEU A 343 16.46 2.44 0.74
N HIS A 344 16.68 1.70 -0.34
CA HIS A 344 18.00 1.62 -0.98
C HIS A 344 18.44 2.97 -1.56
N GLN A 345 17.54 3.73 -2.18
CA GLN A 345 17.83 5.10 -2.63
C GLN A 345 18.17 6.02 -1.46
N GLU A 346 17.41 5.97 -0.37
CA GLU A 346 17.69 6.74 0.85
C GLU A 346 19.04 6.37 1.47
N GLU A 347 19.41 5.08 1.48
CA GLU A 347 20.71 4.63 1.98
C GLU A 347 21.86 5.09 1.10
N ASN A 348 21.70 5.03 -0.23
CA ASN A 348 22.72 5.50 -1.17
C ASN A 348 22.91 7.02 -1.07
N MET A 349 21.82 7.81 -1.00
CA MET A 349 21.91 9.25 -0.77
C MET A 349 22.58 9.58 0.56
N LYS A 350 22.30 8.83 1.64
CA LYS A 350 22.98 9.03 2.92
C LYS A 350 24.47 8.74 2.84
N LYS A 351 24.88 7.68 2.12
CA LYS A 351 26.29 7.35 1.89
C LYS A 351 26.99 8.44 1.07
N GLU A 352 26.35 8.93 0.02
CA GLU A 352 26.88 9.99 -0.83
C GLU A 352 27.04 11.32 -0.07
N LEU A 353 26.02 11.75 0.67
CA LEU A 353 26.10 12.94 1.53
C LEU A 353 27.16 12.77 2.63
N GLY A 354 27.30 11.58 3.19
CA GLY A 354 28.36 11.27 4.15
C GLY A 354 29.76 11.37 3.55
N ALA A 355 29.94 10.93 2.30
CA ALA A 355 31.20 11.06 1.58
C ALA A 355 31.53 12.53 1.28
N GLN A 356 30.55 13.31 0.80
CA GLN A 356 30.72 14.75 0.54
C GLN A 356 31.08 15.53 1.81
N LEU A 357 30.44 15.18 2.93
CA LEU A 357 30.75 15.77 4.24
C LEU A 357 32.19 15.42 4.66
N ALA A 358 32.59 14.15 4.54
CA ALA A 358 33.95 13.73 4.87
C ALA A 358 35.01 14.41 3.99
N THR A 359 34.75 14.61 2.70
CA THR A 359 35.66 15.37 1.83
C THR A 359 35.73 16.85 2.20
N SER A 360 34.60 17.46 2.57
CA SER A 360 34.56 18.87 3.01
C SER A 360 35.29 19.07 4.34
N GLU A 361 35.13 18.13 5.28
CA GLU A 361 35.87 18.17 6.56
C GLU A 361 37.37 17.99 6.35
N ALA A 362 37.76 17.15 5.38
CA ALA A 362 39.17 16.97 5.03
C ALA A 362 39.78 18.24 4.40
N THR A 363 39.06 18.92 3.51
CA THR A 363 39.54 20.19 2.91
C THR A 363 39.53 21.34 3.91
N GLU A 364 38.53 21.42 4.79
CA GLU A 364 38.51 22.40 5.88
C GLU A 364 39.74 22.23 6.78
N LYS A 365 40.04 21.00 7.18
CA LYS A 365 41.21 20.71 8.01
C LYS A 365 42.53 21.08 7.34
N THR A 366 42.70 20.81 6.03
CA THR A 366 43.92 21.20 5.33
C THR A 366 44.05 22.72 5.22
N HIS A 367 42.95 23.44 5.02
CA HIS A 367 42.95 24.90 5.03
C HIS A 367 43.24 25.48 6.43
N GLU A 368 42.71 24.88 7.50
CA GLU A 368 43.05 25.25 8.88
C GLU A 368 44.54 25.05 9.18
N ASP A 369 45.09 23.90 8.79
CA ASP A 369 46.52 23.59 8.98
C ASP A 369 47.41 24.59 8.20
N GLN A 370 47.03 24.92 6.95
CA GLN A 370 47.71 25.93 6.13
C GLN A 370 47.62 27.33 6.75
N HIS A 371 46.43 27.72 7.21
CA HIS A 371 46.23 29.01 7.88
C HIS A 371 47.12 29.12 9.11
N ARG A 372 47.17 28.06 9.94
CA ARG A 372 48.01 28.00 11.14
C ARG A 372 49.49 28.10 10.81
N ALA A 373 49.95 27.44 9.76
CA ALA A 373 51.35 27.53 9.31
C ALA A 373 51.71 28.94 8.80
N ASN A 374 50.80 29.58 8.06
CA ASN A 374 50.98 30.95 7.59
C ASN A 374 51.00 31.95 8.75
N GLU A 375 50.11 31.78 9.73
CA GLU A 375 50.05 32.62 10.93
C GLU A 375 51.36 32.52 11.73
N GLN A 376 51.90 31.31 11.93
CA GLN A 376 53.21 31.13 12.56
C GLN A 376 54.35 31.79 11.77
N SER A 377 54.32 31.71 10.44
CA SER A 377 55.31 32.35 9.57
C SER A 377 55.23 33.87 9.65
N LEU A 378 54.02 34.45 9.72
CA LEU A 378 53.81 35.88 9.90
C LEU A 378 54.31 36.36 11.26
N ILE A 379 54.08 35.61 12.33
CA ILE A 379 54.60 35.93 13.67
C ILE A 379 56.14 35.94 13.63
N SER A 380 56.77 34.90 13.09
CA SER A 380 58.24 34.83 12.95
C SER A 380 58.81 35.99 12.12
N ALA A 381 58.17 36.31 10.98
CA ALA A 381 58.57 37.45 10.15
C ALA A 381 58.40 38.79 10.90
N SER A 382 57.33 38.94 11.68
CA SER A 382 57.08 40.14 12.48
C SER A 382 58.17 40.38 13.53
N GLU A 383 58.61 39.32 14.20
CA GLU A 383 59.69 39.35 15.18
C GLU A 383 61.04 39.70 14.51
N ALA A 384 61.31 39.14 13.32
CA ALA A 384 62.52 39.42 12.54
C ALA A 384 62.57 40.88 12.08
N VAL A 385 61.48 41.42 11.52
CA VAL A 385 61.37 42.82 11.10
C VAL A 385 61.56 43.75 12.30
N THR A 386 60.91 43.46 13.42
CA THR A 386 61.06 44.24 14.66
C THR A 386 62.50 44.22 15.16
N THR A 387 63.17 43.06 15.09
CA THR A 387 64.59 42.93 15.47
C THR A 387 65.51 43.75 14.57
N ILE A 388 65.30 43.73 13.25
CA ILE A 388 66.08 44.53 12.28
C ILE A 388 65.84 46.02 12.50
N PHE A 389 64.58 46.42 12.68
CA PHE A 389 64.17 47.80 12.94
C PHE A 389 64.89 48.37 14.16
N HIS A 390 64.96 47.61 15.26
CA HIS A 390 65.70 48.04 16.46
C HIS A 390 67.22 48.06 16.24
N LYS A 391 67.80 47.10 15.50
CA LYS A 391 69.24 47.04 15.24
C LYS A 391 69.76 48.19 14.37
N LEU A 392 68.95 48.66 13.43
CA LEU A 392 69.30 49.77 12.54
C LEU A 392 69.09 51.15 13.19
N GLY A 393 68.57 51.22 14.42
CA GLY A 393 68.30 52.49 15.09
C GLY A 393 67.08 53.24 14.53
N CYS A 394 66.25 52.60 13.71
CA CYS A 394 65.07 53.24 13.09
C CYS A 394 64.07 53.79 14.12
N GLY A 395 64.12 53.33 15.37
CA GLY A 395 63.29 53.81 16.48
C GLY A 395 63.69 55.19 17.04
N GLU A 396 64.87 55.70 16.70
CA GLU A 396 65.33 57.03 17.14
C GLU A 396 64.81 58.16 16.23
N ILE A 397 64.18 57.80 15.11
CA ILE A 397 63.57 58.72 14.16
C ILE A 397 62.15 59.05 14.66
N PRO A 398 61.70 60.32 14.65
CA PRO A 398 60.37 60.71 15.12
C PRO A 398 59.21 59.96 14.44
N SER A 399 59.39 59.58 13.16
CA SER A 399 58.43 58.75 12.43
C SER A 399 58.46 57.28 12.88
N GLY A 400 59.63 56.76 13.25
CA GLY A 400 59.81 55.39 13.74
C GLY A 400 59.25 55.19 15.16
N GLU A 401 59.40 56.16 16.05
CA GLU A 401 58.86 56.09 17.42
C GLU A 401 57.32 56.00 17.43
N ALA A 402 56.65 56.75 16.55
CA ALA A 402 55.20 56.70 16.37
C ALA A 402 54.72 55.34 15.85
N LEU A 403 55.50 54.71 14.96
CA LEU A 403 55.20 53.38 14.41
C LEU A 403 55.39 52.27 15.46
N VAL A 404 56.46 52.34 16.25
CA VAL A 404 56.71 51.40 17.36
C VAL A 404 55.60 51.45 18.40
N ALA A 405 55.08 52.64 18.73
CA ALA A 405 53.99 52.80 19.68
C ALA A 405 52.67 52.12 19.23
N THR A 406 52.47 51.95 17.92
CA THR A 406 51.31 51.25 17.35
C THR A 406 51.48 49.74 17.24
N GLY A 407 52.71 49.22 17.44
CA GLY A 407 53.07 47.81 17.24
C GLY A 407 53.07 47.39 15.77
N LEU A 408 53.74 46.28 15.44
CA LEU A 408 53.72 45.75 14.07
C LEU A 408 52.36 45.08 13.78
N THR A 409 51.67 45.52 12.73
CA THR A 409 50.40 44.99 12.24
C THR A 409 50.49 44.82 10.73
N GLU A 410 49.73 43.89 10.14
CA GLU A 410 49.78 43.61 8.69
C GLU A 410 49.65 44.88 7.82
N ARG A 411 48.86 45.86 8.27
CA ARG A 411 48.65 47.14 7.57
C ARG A 411 49.83 48.11 7.64
N ASN A 412 50.71 47.97 8.64
CA ASN A 412 51.84 48.86 8.82
C ASN A 412 53.20 48.19 8.54
N VAL A 413 53.26 46.88 8.28
CA VAL A 413 54.50 46.16 7.91
C VAL A 413 55.22 46.86 6.74
N GLU A 414 54.48 47.29 5.72
CA GLU A 414 55.05 48.01 4.57
C GLU A 414 55.72 49.33 4.99
N GLN A 415 55.17 50.03 5.99
CA GLN A 415 55.73 51.28 6.50
C GLN A 415 57.00 51.03 7.33
N PHE A 416 57.03 49.95 8.12
CA PHE A 416 58.23 49.51 8.84
C PHE A 416 59.35 49.14 7.86
N LEU A 417 59.03 48.40 6.79
CA LEU A 417 60.00 48.03 5.76
C LEU A 417 60.53 49.25 5.01
N GLY A 418 59.68 50.22 4.64
CA GLY A 418 60.13 51.45 3.98
C GLY A 418 61.11 52.26 4.84
N LEU A 419 60.87 52.38 6.15
CA LEU A 419 61.81 53.06 7.06
C LEU A 419 63.11 52.27 7.26
N ILE A 420 63.04 50.94 7.27
CA ILE A 420 64.22 50.08 7.32
C ILE A 420 65.05 50.28 6.05
N GLU A 421 64.42 50.32 4.88
CA GLU A 421 65.08 50.54 3.58
C GLU A 421 65.78 51.91 3.54
N ASP A 422 65.10 52.98 3.92
CA ASP A 422 65.67 54.34 3.94
C ASP A 422 66.91 54.41 4.86
N GLN A 423 66.82 53.84 6.06
CA GLN A 423 67.94 53.80 7.02
C GLN A 423 69.07 52.88 6.57
N LEU A 424 68.75 51.75 5.96
CA LEU A 424 69.76 50.85 5.41
C LEU A 424 70.55 51.52 4.28
N VAL A 425 69.87 52.27 3.42
CA VAL A 425 70.51 53.06 2.35
C VAL A 425 71.46 54.10 2.96
N GLU A 426 71.04 54.80 4.01
CA GLU A 426 71.88 55.77 4.72
C GLU A 426 73.13 55.12 5.32
N VAL A 427 72.97 54.01 6.05
CA VAL A 427 74.08 53.25 6.63
C VAL A 427 75.05 52.72 5.56
N LEU A 428 74.53 52.22 4.43
CA LEU A 428 75.35 51.77 3.30
C LEU A 428 76.11 52.92 2.65
N GLN A 429 75.49 54.09 2.49
CA GLN A 429 76.18 55.28 1.99
C GLN A 429 77.29 55.72 2.96
N LEU A 430 77.04 55.70 4.27
CA LEU A 430 78.06 56.00 5.28
C LEU A 430 79.22 55.00 5.24
N ASP A 431 78.96 53.69 5.12
CA ASP A 431 80.01 52.69 4.98
C ASP A 431 80.78 52.84 3.67
N ALA A 432 80.11 53.14 2.54
CA ALA A 432 80.76 53.45 1.27
C ALA A 432 81.67 54.69 1.39
N HIS A 433 81.23 55.73 2.11
CA HIS A 433 82.04 56.92 2.38
C HIS A 433 83.22 56.63 3.33
N LEU A 434 83.03 55.82 4.37
CA LEU A 434 84.07 55.42 5.32
C LEU A 434 85.11 54.48 4.68
N THR A 435 84.68 53.57 3.80
CA THR A 435 85.56 52.69 3.03
C THR A 435 86.29 53.44 1.93
N ALA A 436 85.64 54.40 1.25
CA ALA A 436 86.31 55.32 0.32
C ALA A 436 87.33 56.22 1.04
N SER A 437 87.02 56.68 2.26
CA SER A 437 87.93 57.49 3.08
C SER A 437 89.10 56.67 3.66
N ARG A 438 88.87 55.40 4.01
CA ARG A 438 89.92 54.42 4.36
C ARG A 438 90.73 53.95 3.14
N GLY A 439 90.23 54.17 1.94
CA GLY A 439 90.85 53.84 0.66
C GLY A 439 91.85 54.87 0.14
N ASN A 440 92.45 55.70 0.99
CA ASN A 440 93.63 56.49 0.60
C ASN A 440 94.89 55.59 0.55
N GLU A 441 94.86 54.56 -0.28
CA GLU A 441 96.07 53.91 -0.78
C GLU A 441 96.49 54.63 -2.07
N ASP A 442 97.64 55.30 -1.97
CA ASP A 442 98.44 55.92 -3.03
C ASP A 442 98.21 55.31 -4.44
N PRO A 443 97.63 56.06 -5.40
CA PRO A 443 97.32 55.57 -6.75
C PRO A 443 98.56 55.30 -7.62
N THR A 444 99.78 55.45 -7.09
CA THR A 444 101.02 55.13 -7.82
C THR A 444 101.80 53.93 -7.29
N ARG A 445 101.31 53.22 -6.26
CA ARG A 445 101.97 52.00 -5.76
C ARG A 445 101.22 50.73 -6.18
N PRO A 446 101.80 49.82 -6.97
CA PRO A 446 101.15 48.53 -7.25
C PRO A 446 100.96 47.76 -5.94
N LYS A 447 99.74 47.24 -5.71
CA LYS A 447 99.39 46.45 -4.52
C LYS A 447 100.38 45.29 -4.35
N THR A 448 101.29 45.40 -3.39
CA THR A 448 102.17 44.30 -3.03
C THR A 448 101.34 43.17 -2.42
N PRO A 449 101.54 41.92 -2.85
CA PRO A 449 100.80 40.77 -2.33
C PRO A 449 101.08 40.60 -0.84
N LYS A 450 100.00 40.50 -0.04
CA LYS A 450 100.12 40.21 1.39
C LYS A 450 100.53 38.73 1.55
N PHE A 451 101.64 38.51 2.24
CA PHE A 451 102.12 37.19 2.63
C PHE A 451 101.70 36.90 4.07
N ASN A 452 101.39 35.64 4.38
CA ASN A 452 101.23 35.20 5.77
C ASN A 452 102.57 35.21 6.51
N ARG A 453 102.52 35.09 7.84
CA ARG A 453 103.71 35.04 8.73
C ARG A 453 104.71 33.93 8.34
N ASP A 454 104.28 32.95 7.55
CA ASP A 454 105.07 31.84 7.00
C ASP A 454 105.59 32.05 5.55
N GLY A 455 105.51 33.27 5.01
CA GLY A 455 106.10 33.62 3.70
C GLY A 455 105.37 33.08 2.46
N LYS A 456 104.14 32.56 2.60
CA LYS A 456 103.29 32.13 1.47
C LYS A 456 102.29 33.20 1.05
N ARG A 457 102.08 33.38 -0.26
CA ARG A 457 101.13 34.36 -0.83
C ARG A 457 99.69 33.97 -0.46
N MET A 458 98.90 34.94 0.00
CA MET A 458 97.46 34.76 0.22
C MET A 458 96.69 34.71 -1.11
N PRO A 459 95.76 33.76 -1.29
CA PRO A 459 94.86 33.76 -2.45
C PRO A 459 93.94 35.00 -2.41
N ALA A 460 93.70 35.62 -3.57
CA ALA A 460 92.84 36.80 -3.68
C ALA A 460 91.39 36.43 -3.34
N MET A 461 90.76 37.16 -2.41
CA MET A 461 89.34 37.00 -2.10
C MET A 461 88.48 37.36 -3.31
N THR A 462 87.73 36.39 -3.81
CA THR A 462 86.64 36.57 -4.78
C THR A 462 85.48 37.30 -4.10
N LEU A 463 84.85 38.23 -4.83
CA LEU A 463 83.61 38.90 -4.43
C LEU A 463 82.55 37.86 -4.04
N PRO A 464 81.69 38.11 -3.02
CA PRO A 464 80.57 37.22 -2.72
C PRO A 464 79.57 37.25 -3.88
N ASP A 465 79.30 36.06 -4.40
CA ASP A 465 78.28 35.79 -5.40
C ASP A 465 76.90 36.13 -4.79
N LEU A 466 76.26 37.19 -5.28
CA LEU A 466 74.87 37.49 -4.94
C LEU A 466 73.97 36.57 -5.78
N LEU A 467 73.06 35.88 -5.08
CA LEU A 467 71.96 35.03 -5.55
C LEU A 467 72.24 33.52 -5.58
N HIS A 468 72.37 32.94 -4.40
CA HIS A 468 71.85 31.60 -4.13
C HIS A 468 70.35 31.72 -3.83
N GLN A 469 69.49 31.42 -4.81
CA GLN A 469 68.11 31.04 -4.53
C GLN A 469 68.12 29.68 -3.81
N PRO A 470 67.36 29.49 -2.72
CA PRO A 470 67.18 28.15 -2.16
C PRO A 470 66.43 27.29 -3.17
N GLN A 471 67.06 26.18 -3.56
CA GLN A 471 66.38 25.07 -4.21
C GLN A 471 65.33 24.54 -3.23
N LEU A 472 64.06 24.66 -3.63
CA LEU A 472 63.00 23.82 -3.10
C LEU A 472 63.13 22.45 -3.77
N ASP A 473 63.27 21.43 -2.93
CA ASP A 473 63.47 20.05 -3.31
C ASP A 473 62.42 19.57 -4.31
N ALA A 474 62.92 19.13 -5.47
CA ALA A 474 62.22 18.25 -6.37
C ALA A 474 62.31 16.82 -5.82
N SER A 475 61.38 16.45 -4.95
CA SER A 475 61.00 15.06 -4.77
C SER A 475 59.49 14.96 -4.58
N LEU A 476 58.79 14.75 -5.69
CA LEU A 476 57.74 13.74 -5.88
C LEU A 476 57.01 14.04 -7.19
N SER A 477 57.58 13.49 -8.26
CA SER A 477 56.89 13.17 -9.50
C SER A 477 55.94 11.99 -9.28
N ALA A 478 54.64 12.18 -9.53
CA ALA A 478 53.73 11.29 -10.28
C ALA A 478 52.26 11.75 -10.09
N PRO A 479 51.33 11.39 -10.99
CA PRO A 479 51.19 11.91 -12.35
C PRO A 479 49.87 12.66 -12.53
N PHE A 480 49.91 13.65 -13.42
CA PHE A 480 48.75 14.33 -13.99
C PHE A 480 47.93 13.32 -14.79
N ASP A 481 46.69 13.08 -14.39
CA ASP A 481 45.60 12.77 -15.29
C ASP A 481 44.27 13.24 -14.68
N ASP A 482 43.44 13.75 -15.58
CA ASP A 482 41.99 13.91 -15.48
C ASP A 482 41.39 15.28 -15.02
N ALA A 483 41.11 16.09 -16.03
CA ALA A 483 39.88 16.88 -16.25
C ALA A 483 39.24 17.63 -15.06
N THR A 484 39.61 18.90 -14.90
CA THR A 484 38.76 19.91 -14.25
C THR A 484 37.95 20.67 -15.30
N ASP A 485 36.68 20.31 -15.43
CA ASP A 485 35.59 21.16 -15.91
C ASP A 485 35.03 21.89 -14.67
N GLU A 486 35.51 23.12 -14.42
CA GLU A 486 35.01 23.97 -13.33
C GLU A 486 34.01 25.01 -13.85
N SER A 487 32.77 24.86 -13.41
CA SER A 487 31.70 25.86 -13.50
C SER A 487 31.81 26.86 -12.33
N PRO A 488 31.64 28.18 -12.56
CA PRO A 488 31.84 29.19 -11.53
C PRO A 488 30.50 29.61 -10.90
N ASP A 489 30.10 29.06 -9.75
CA ASP A 489 28.89 29.57 -9.05
C ASP A 489 28.88 29.58 -7.50
N ASP A 490 29.91 29.08 -6.79
CA ASP A 490 29.78 28.88 -5.32
C ASP A 490 30.35 29.97 -4.37
N ALA A 491 30.76 31.13 -4.88
CA ALA A 491 31.36 32.19 -4.05
C ALA A 491 30.37 33.13 -3.32
N ALA A 492 29.14 32.70 -2.98
CA ALA A 492 28.08 33.60 -2.49
C ALA A 492 27.55 33.38 -1.06
N PHE A 493 28.20 32.55 -0.23
CA PHE A 493 27.70 32.18 1.10
C PHE A 493 28.73 32.31 2.24
N ALA A 494 29.24 33.52 2.49
CA ALA A 494 29.85 33.83 3.79
C ALA A 494 29.75 35.32 4.13
N ALA A 495 28.66 35.73 4.80
CA ALA A 495 28.62 37.00 5.51
C ALA A 495 27.74 36.89 6.78
N PRO A 496 28.19 37.37 7.96
CA PRO A 496 27.45 37.25 9.22
C PRO A 496 26.20 38.14 9.26
N ILE A 497 25.12 37.64 9.89
CA ILE A 497 23.83 38.33 10.03
C ILE A 497 23.88 39.29 11.23
N ASP A 498 23.56 40.56 10.99
CA ASP A 498 23.51 41.65 11.99
C ASP A 498 22.07 41.81 12.53
N PRO A 499 21.81 41.54 13.84
CA PRO A 499 20.46 41.48 14.42
C PRO A 499 19.75 42.85 14.48
N SER A 500 20.50 43.95 14.34
CA SER A 500 19.99 45.32 14.41
C SER A 500 18.98 45.68 13.31
N LYS A 501 19.05 44.97 12.17
CA LYS A 501 18.23 45.27 10.96
C LYS A 501 16.88 44.56 10.94
N LEU A 502 16.68 43.56 11.80
CA LEU A 502 15.47 42.75 11.87
C LEU A 502 14.34 43.44 12.66
N LEU A 503 14.70 44.30 13.62
CA LEU A 503 13.74 45.03 14.45
C LEU A 503 13.09 46.24 13.75
N ASN A 504 13.77 46.84 12.77
CA ASN A 504 13.24 48.00 12.05
C ASN A 504 12.27 47.61 10.91
N SER A 505 12.32 46.38 10.40
CA SER A 505 11.41 45.92 9.33
C SER A 505 10.03 45.47 9.83
N LEU A 506 9.86 45.19 11.13
CA LEU A 506 8.55 44.82 11.68
C LEU A 506 7.63 46.02 11.93
N LYS A 507 8.15 47.25 11.93
CA LYS A 507 7.42 48.44 12.38
C LYS A 507 6.74 49.26 11.26
N SER A 508 6.93 48.89 10.00
CA SER A 508 6.46 49.68 8.83
C SER A 508 5.45 48.98 7.92
N GLY A 509 4.76 47.92 8.38
CA GLY A 509 3.93 47.06 7.54
C GLY A 509 2.44 47.03 7.85
N ALA A 510 1.85 48.12 8.34
CA ALA A 510 0.40 48.23 8.52
C ALA A 510 -0.10 49.52 7.84
N VAL A 511 -1.25 49.40 7.16
CA VAL A 511 -1.95 50.39 6.30
C VAL A 511 -1.60 50.24 4.80
N ASP A 512 -2.46 49.55 4.05
CA ASP A 512 -3.39 50.23 3.13
C ASP A 512 -4.47 49.27 2.56
N ASP A 513 -5.71 49.75 2.55
CA ASP A 513 -6.94 49.11 2.08
C ASP A 513 -7.15 49.37 0.57
N GLY A 514 -7.82 48.48 -0.17
CA GLY A 514 -8.39 48.91 -1.45
C GLY A 514 -8.86 47.89 -2.49
N LYS A 515 -10.14 47.49 -2.36
CA LYS A 515 -11.16 47.35 -3.44
C LYS A 515 -10.76 46.77 -4.82
N GLY A 516 -11.27 45.55 -5.06
CA GLY A 516 -12.39 45.33 -5.98
C GLY A 516 -12.10 45.07 -7.46
N ARG A 517 -12.58 43.92 -7.96
CA ARG A 517 -13.35 43.79 -9.22
C ARG A 517 -13.93 42.38 -9.37
N ASN A 518 -15.26 42.33 -9.47
CA ASN A 518 -16.04 41.25 -10.08
C ASN A 518 -15.64 41.12 -11.55
N ASP A 519 -15.65 39.91 -12.10
CA ASP A 519 -16.29 39.64 -13.39
C ASP A 519 -16.57 38.15 -13.61
N THR A 520 -17.75 37.92 -14.20
CA THR A 520 -18.43 36.66 -14.51
C THR A 520 -18.06 36.11 -15.89
N ALA A 521 -17.85 34.81 -16.04
CA ALA A 521 -18.08 34.05 -17.30
C ALA A 521 -18.09 32.53 -16.99
N LYS A 522 -19.26 31.86 -16.97
CA LYS A 522 -19.89 31.11 -18.08
C LYS A 522 -18.99 30.06 -18.78
N GLY A 523 -19.11 28.83 -18.28
CA GLY A 523 -19.39 27.58 -18.99
C GLY A 523 -18.62 27.21 -20.26
N HIS A 524 -17.94 26.06 -20.23
CA HIS A 524 -17.91 25.10 -21.32
C HIS A 524 -17.78 23.68 -20.79
N VAL A 525 -18.78 22.85 -21.12
CA VAL A 525 -18.81 21.40 -20.94
C VAL A 525 -18.06 20.80 -22.13
N PHE A 526 -17.03 19.99 -21.88
CA PHE A 526 -16.44 19.17 -22.94
C PHE A 526 -16.58 17.69 -22.62
N ASN A 527 -17.41 17.05 -23.45
CA ASN A 527 -17.62 15.63 -23.60
C ASN A 527 -16.42 15.05 -24.35
N SER A 528 -15.78 13.98 -23.86
CA SER A 528 -14.95 13.13 -24.71
C SER A 528 -15.30 11.66 -24.49
N ARG A 529 -15.90 11.12 -25.53
CA ARG A 529 -16.42 9.77 -25.72
C ARG A 529 -15.28 8.89 -26.25
N ILE A 530 -15.10 7.74 -25.60
CA ILE A 530 -14.86 6.39 -26.17
C ILE A 530 -14.00 6.31 -27.44
N VAL A 531 -12.81 5.70 -27.31
CA VAL A 531 -12.22 4.88 -28.38
C VAL A 531 -11.93 3.50 -27.83
N SER A 532 -12.52 2.51 -28.48
CA SER A 532 -12.44 1.09 -28.19
C SER A 532 -11.13 0.50 -28.69
N LEU A 533 -10.41 -0.28 -27.87
CA LEU A 533 -9.44 -1.25 -28.36
C LEU A 533 -9.36 -2.47 -27.43
N ARG A 534 -9.92 -3.58 -27.89
CA ARG A 534 -9.58 -4.99 -27.56
C ARG A 534 -9.78 -5.79 -28.86
N PRO A 535 -9.24 -7.00 -29.02
CA PRO A 535 -8.09 -7.62 -28.38
C PRO A 535 -7.11 -8.24 -29.41
N LYS A 536 -5.87 -8.57 -29.00
CA LYS A 536 -5.07 -9.59 -29.69
C LYS A 536 -5.02 -10.83 -28.81
N SER A 537 -5.62 -11.89 -29.34
CA SER A 537 -5.51 -13.28 -28.91
C SER A 537 -4.07 -13.75 -29.00
N GLN A 538 -3.54 -14.33 -27.91
CA GLN A 538 -2.49 -15.34 -28.02
C GLN A 538 -2.90 -16.55 -27.20
N VAL A 539 -3.14 -17.61 -27.95
CA VAL A 539 -3.40 -18.98 -27.50
C VAL A 539 -2.05 -19.57 -27.07
N VAL A 540 -1.92 -19.97 -25.80
CA VAL A 540 -0.93 -20.97 -25.40
C VAL A 540 -1.65 -22.02 -24.57
N ALA A 541 -1.88 -23.16 -25.21
CA ALA A 541 -2.29 -24.38 -24.56
C ALA A 541 -1.05 -25.12 -24.07
N VAL A 542 -0.95 -25.41 -22.77
CA VAL A 542 -0.14 -26.50 -22.23
C VAL A 542 -0.99 -27.18 -21.16
N GLY A 543 -1.31 -28.45 -21.40
CA GLY A 543 -2.16 -29.26 -20.54
C GLY A 543 -1.46 -29.76 -19.27
N PRO A 544 -2.20 -30.48 -18.40
CA PRO A 544 -1.69 -30.94 -17.12
C PRO A 544 -1.00 -32.31 -17.24
N GLN A 545 0.13 -32.47 -16.54
CA GLN A 545 0.66 -33.77 -16.13
C GLN A 545 1.08 -33.71 -14.66
N ARG A 546 0.18 -34.14 -13.77
CA ARG A 546 0.32 -35.27 -12.82
C ARG A 546 -0.67 -35.15 -11.68
#